data_AF-A0A9D8KXH6-F1
#
_entry.id   AF-A0A9D8KXH6-F1
#
_cell.length_a   1.000
_cell.length_b   1.000
_cell.length_c   1.000
_cell.angle_alpha   90.00
_cell.angle_beta   90.00
_cell.angle_gamma   90.00
#
_symmetry.space_group_name_H-M   'P 1'
#
loop_
_entity.id
_entity.type
_entity.pdbx_description
1 polymer ?
#
loop_
_entity_poly.entity_id
_entity_poly.type
_entity_poly.pdbx_seq_one_letter_code
_entity_poly.pdbx_strand_id
1 'polypeptide(L)'
;MGGSTSWRARRLLELARYVVLNPVRAGMVRTPGDWPWSNYRATMGDESTPDWLATPWILSGFGETMPEAVAAYSRFVTEGNRQATTPWEQRKQQLFLGSDVFVGSVRRHVPAGSDLRDGPQARGRPVPKPLADFARQCDDRNGAIAAAYASGKGKGRVKGPGSD
;
A
#
# COMPACT_ATOMS: atom_id res chain seq x y z
N MET A 1 -16.89 -0.17 -32.23
CA MET A 1 -16.26 0.51 -31.07
C MET A 1 -16.70 -0.21 -29.80
N GLY A 2 -15.87 -1.06 -29.18
CA GLY A 2 -16.29 -1.87 -28.01
C GLY A 2 -15.15 -2.42 -27.13
N GLY A 3 -13.91 -1.96 -27.32
CA GLY A 3 -12.74 -2.52 -26.60
C GLY A 3 -12.39 -1.85 -25.28
N SER A 4 -12.96 -0.68 -24.95
CA SER A 4 -12.44 0.16 -23.86
C SER A 4 -12.94 -0.21 -22.45
N THR A 5 -14.12 -0.84 -22.35
CA THR A 5 -14.75 -1.15 -21.05
C THR A 5 -14.18 -2.43 -20.43
N SER A 6 -13.84 -3.42 -21.25
CA SER A 6 -13.38 -4.75 -20.81
C SER A 6 -12.03 -4.71 -20.09
N TRP A 7 -11.07 -3.92 -20.58
CA TRP A 7 -9.76 -3.82 -19.94
C TRP A 7 -9.80 -3.09 -18.59
N ARG A 8 -10.69 -2.11 -18.44
CA ARG A 8 -10.88 -1.34 -17.20
C ARG A 8 -11.43 -2.24 -16.11
N ALA A 9 -12.50 -2.97 -16.41
CA ALA A 9 -13.10 -3.94 -15.50
C ALA A 9 -12.09 -5.00 -15.06
N ARG A 10 -11.33 -5.58 -16.00
CA ARG A 10 -10.30 -6.57 -15.67
C ARG A 10 -9.21 -6.01 -14.75
N ARG A 11 -8.72 -4.80 -14.99
CA ARG A 11 -7.70 -4.15 -14.13
C ARG A 11 -8.21 -3.88 -12.71
N LEU A 12 -9.49 -3.53 -12.55
CA LEU A 12 -10.09 -3.32 -11.23
C LEU A 12 -10.19 -4.62 -10.43
N LEU A 13 -10.57 -5.73 -11.07
CA LEU A 13 -10.61 -7.05 -10.42
C LEU A 13 -9.21 -7.51 -10.00
N GLU A 14 -8.20 -7.28 -10.85
CA GLU A 14 -6.80 -7.55 -10.52
C GLU A 14 -6.30 -6.72 -9.34
N LEU A 15 -6.67 -5.44 -9.28
CA LEU A 15 -6.35 -4.57 -8.15
C LEU A 15 -7.04 -5.02 -6.86
N ALA A 16 -8.33 -5.38 -6.93
CA ALA A 16 -9.07 -5.90 -5.79
C ALA A 16 -8.43 -7.19 -5.25
N ARG A 17 -8.03 -8.11 -6.14
CA ARG A 17 -7.28 -9.31 -5.79
C ARG A 17 -5.95 -9.00 -5.13
N TYR A 18 -5.21 -8.00 -5.62
CA TYR A 18 -3.95 -7.59 -5.02
C TYR A 18 -4.12 -7.16 -3.56
N VAL A 19 -5.12 -6.33 -3.25
CA VAL A 19 -5.36 -5.83 -1.88
C VAL A 19 -5.59 -7.00 -0.92
N VAL A 20 -6.45 -7.93 -1.30
CA VAL A 20 -6.81 -9.10 -0.50
C VAL A 20 -5.64 -10.09 -0.32
N LEU A 21 -4.77 -10.22 -1.33
CA LEU A 21 -3.60 -11.12 -1.25
C LEU A 21 -2.37 -10.48 -0.61
N ASN A 22 -2.31 -9.17 -0.43
CA ASN A 22 -1.12 -8.49 0.07
C ASN A 22 -0.66 -8.99 1.46
N PRO A 23 -1.55 -9.19 2.45
CA PRO A 23 -1.18 -9.75 3.76
C PRO A 23 -0.62 -11.17 3.69
N VAL A 24 -1.15 -11.99 2.77
CA VAL A 24 -0.66 -13.35 2.51
C VAL A 24 0.74 -13.30 1.90
N ARG A 25 0.92 -12.47 0.87
CA ARG A 25 2.22 -12.28 0.19
C ARG A 25 3.28 -11.67 1.11
N ALA A 26 2.87 -10.85 2.07
CA ALA A 26 3.75 -10.30 3.11
C ALA A 26 4.07 -11.31 4.23
N GLY A 27 3.52 -12.53 4.19
CA GLY A 27 3.73 -13.55 5.21
C GLY A 27 3.06 -13.25 6.56
N MET A 28 2.12 -12.29 6.61
CA MET A 28 1.44 -11.88 7.85
C MET A 28 0.34 -12.87 8.24
N VAL A 29 -0.31 -13.49 7.24
CA VAL A 29 -1.39 -14.47 7.43
C VAL A 29 -1.30 -15.60 6.41
N ARG A 30 -1.95 -16.73 6.69
CA ARG A 30 -1.91 -17.92 5.82
C ARG A 30 -2.89 -17.84 4.67
N THR A 31 -4.09 -17.31 4.93
CA THR A 31 -5.15 -17.18 3.93
C THR A 31 -5.72 -15.76 3.96
N PRO A 32 -6.36 -15.30 2.88
CA PRO A 32 -6.93 -13.95 2.86
C PRO A 32 -8.06 -13.75 3.89
N GLY A 33 -8.76 -14.82 4.26
CA GLY A 33 -9.81 -14.79 5.29
C GLY A 33 -9.28 -14.50 6.70
N ASP A 34 -8.00 -14.75 6.95
CA ASP A 34 -7.37 -14.51 8.25
C ASP A 34 -7.03 -13.02 8.47
N TRP A 35 -7.12 -12.17 7.43
CA TRP A 35 -6.80 -10.75 7.54
C TRP A 35 -8.05 -9.90 7.84
N PRO A 36 -8.19 -9.34 9.06
CA PRO A 36 -9.39 -8.61 9.46
C PRO A 36 -9.54 -7.25 8.79
N TRP A 37 -8.46 -6.68 8.23
CA TRP A 37 -8.48 -5.35 7.60
C TRP A 37 -8.63 -5.43 6.08
N SER A 38 -9.41 -6.40 5.61
CA SER A 38 -9.89 -6.47 4.23
C SER A 38 -11.39 -6.71 4.22
N ASN A 39 -12.04 -6.38 3.11
CA ASN A 39 -13.44 -6.71 2.87
C ASN A 39 -13.65 -8.16 2.38
N TYR A 40 -12.62 -9.02 2.40
CA TYR A 40 -12.69 -10.36 1.84
C TYR A 40 -13.76 -11.21 2.54
N ARG A 41 -13.81 -11.19 3.87
CA ARG A 41 -14.79 -11.94 4.67
C ARG A 41 -16.23 -11.50 4.36
N ALA A 42 -16.49 -10.20 4.31
CA ALA A 42 -17.79 -9.67 3.88
C ALA A 42 -18.13 -10.06 2.44
N THR A 43 -17.15 -10.08 1.52
CA THR A 43 -17.34 -10.49 0.12
C THR A 43 -17.61 -12.00 -0.01
N MET A 44 -17.06 -12.81 0.89
CA MET A 44 -17.29 -14.25 0.99
C MET A 44 -18.60 -14.62 1.70
N GLY A 45 -19.26 -13.65 2.35
CA GLY A 45 -20.45 -13.89 3.17
C GLY A 45 -20.15 -14.37 4.60
N ASP A 46 -18.88 -14.35 5.02
CA ASP A 46 -18.45 -14.76 6.36
C ASP A 46 -18.69 -13.67 7.43
N GLU A 47 -18.98 -12.44 7.00
CA GLU A 47 -19.32 -11.30 7.84
C GLU A 47 -20.46 -10.48 7.24
N SER A 48 -21.18 -9.75 8.09
CA SER A 48 -22.20 -8.80 7.63
C SER A 48 -21.58 -7.75 6.71
N THR A 49 -22.15 -7.55 5.53
CA THR A 49 -21.72 -6.51 4.61
C THR A 49 -22.33 -5.17 5.03
N PRO A 50 -21.52 -4.12 5.32
CA PRO A 50 -22.05 -2.78 5.56
C PRO A 50 -22.71 -2.19 4.31
N ASP A 51 -23.73 -1.34 4.46
CA ASP A 51 -24.48 -0.75 3.34
C ASP A 51 -23.63 0.04 2.33
N TRP A 52 -22.51 0.61 2.79
CA TRP A 52 -21.58 1.36 1.94
C TRP A 52 -20.63 0.45 1.14
N LEU A 53 -20.56 -0.85 1.45
CA LEU A 53 -19.67 -1.80 0.80
C LEU A 53 -20.38 -2.52 -0.35
N ALA A 54 -20.01 -2.17 -1.58
CA ALA A 54 -20.61 -2.75 -2.79
C ALA A 54 -20.03 -4.15 -3.15
N THR A 55 -20.24 -5.15 -2.28
CA THR A 55 -19.90 -6.55 -2.61
C THR A 55 -20.65 -7.10 -3.85
N PRO A 56 -21.91 -6.71 -4.15
CA PRO A 56 -22.57 -7.23 -5.35
C PRO A 56 -21.91 -6.78 -6.66
N TRP A 57 -21.29 -5.59 -6.68
CA TRP A 57 -20.62 -5.07 -7.86
C TRP A 57 -19.35 -5.86 -8.20
N ILE A 58 -18.55 -6.24 -7.20
CA ILE A 58 -17.36 -7.07 -7.47
C ILE A 58 -17.79 -8.49 -7.87
N LEU A 59 -18.82 -9.04 -7.22
CA LEU A 59 -19.34 -10.38 -7.46
C LEU A 59 -20.06 -10.53 -8.81
N SER A 60 -20.67 -9.46 -9.35
CA SER A 60 -21.30 -9.50 -10.68
C SER A 60 -20.32 -9.78 -11.82
N GLY A 61 -19.01 -9.66 -11.58
CA GLY A 61 -17.96 -10.06 -12.51
C GLY A 61 -17.67 -11.56 -12.53
N PHE A 62 -18.28 -12.35 -11.63
CA PHE A 62 -17.91 -13.75 -11.38
C PHE A 62 -19.06 -14.76 -11.55
N GLY A 63 -20.31 -14.32 -11.62
CA GLY A 63 -21.45 -15.21 -11.82
C GLY A 63 -22.78 -14.46 -11.85
N GLU A 64 -23.83 -15.15 -12.30
CA GLU A 64 -25.20 -14.61 -12.33
C GLU A 64 -25.92 -14.79 -10.99
N THR A 65 -25.58 -15.85 -10.26
CA THR A 65 -26.09 -16.11 -8.91
C THR A 65 -25.04 -15.82 -7.86
N MET A 66 -25.48 -15.41 -6.66
CA MET A 66 -24.57 -15.08 -5.56
C MET A 66 -23.67 -16.25 -5.15
N PRO A 67 -24.18 -17.50 -4.99
CA PRO A 67 -23.33 -18.64 -4.61
C PRO A 67 -22.25 -18.94 -5.67
N GLU A 68 -22.61 -18.88 -6.95
CA GLU A 68 -21.66 -19.10 -8.04
C GLU A 68 -20.60 -18.00 -8.10
N ALA A 69 -21.01 -16.74 -7.97
CA ALA A 69 -20.14 -15.59 -7.98
C ALA A 69 -19.13 -15.62 -6.83
N VAL A 70 -19.57 -15.95 -5.61
CA VAL A 70 -18.69 -16.10 -4.44
C VAL A 70 -17.68 -17.23 -4.67
N ALA A 71 -18.13 -18.39 -5.16
CA ALA A 71 -17.25 -19.52 -5.45
C ALA A 71 -16.22 -19.17 -6.54
N ALA A 72 -16.63 -18.48 -7.60
CA ALA A 72 -15.74 -18.05 -8.68
C ALA A 72 -14.76 -16.94 -8.24
N TYR A 73 -15.20 -15.99 -7.42
CA TYR A 73 -14.33 -14.96 -6.82
C TYR A 73 -13.27 -15.59 -5.91
N SER A 74 -13.66 -16.53 -5.05
CA SER A 74 -12.72 -17.27 -4.19
C SER A 74 -11.65 -18.00 -4.99
N ARG A 75 -12.04 -18.69 -6.07
CA ARG A 75 -11.10 -19.33 -7.00
C ARG A 75 -10.16 -18.29 -7.64
N PHE A 76 -10.68 -17.17 -8.12
CA PHE A 76 -9.89 -16.10 -8.73
C PHE A 76 -8.84 -15.52 -7.79
N VAL A 77 -9.19 -15.30 -6.53
CA VAL A 77 -8.26 -14.83 -5.48
C VAL A 77 -7.20 -15.89 -5.19
N THR A 78 -7.61 -17.14 -4.95
CA THR A 78 -6.69 -18.24 -4.65
C THR A 78 -5.70 -18.50 -5.78
N GLU A 79 -6.16 -18.44 -7.04
CA GLU A 79 -5.30 -18.62 -8.22
C GLU A 79 -4.25 -17.50 -8.36
N GLY A 80 -4.60 -16.28 -7.96
CA GLY A 80 -3.63 -15.17 -7.92
C GLY A 80 -2.51 -15.34 -6.89
N ASN A 81 -2.69 -16.24 -5.92
CA ASN A 81 -1.63 -16.61 -4.98
C ASN A 81 -0.67 -17.65 -5.60
N ARG A 82 -1.18 -18.56 -6.44
CA ARG A 82 -0.39 -19.61 -7.12
C ARG A 82 0.47 -19.07 -8.26
N GLN A 83 -0.01 -18.04 -8.94
CA GLN A 83 0.70 -17.38 -10.06
C GLN A 83 1.70 -16.32 -9.59
N ALA A 84 1.78 -16.05 -8.29
CA ALA A 84 2.66 -15.04 -7.74
C ALA A 84 4.09 -15.57 -7.61
N THR A 85 4.82 -15.64 -8.73
CA THR A 85 6.21 -15.18 -8.69
C THR A 85 6.10 -13.71 -8.32
N THR A 86 6.31 -13.37 -7.05
CA THR A 86 6.14 -11.97 -6.66
C THR A 86 7.16 -11.16 -7.47
N PRO A 87 6.78 -10.05 -8.13
CA PRO A 87 7.77 -9.15 -8.75
C PRO A 87 8.81 -8.67 -7.73
N TRP A 88 8.48 -8.80 -6.44
CA TRP A 88 9.31 -8.54 -5.28
C TRP A 88 10.42 -9.57 -5.05
N GLU A 89 10.20 -10.86 -5.31
CA GLU A 89 11.27 -11.89 -5.22
C GLU A 89 12.35 -11.71 -6.28
N GLN A 90 11.99 -11.18 -7.46
CA GLN A 90 12.94 -10.80 -8.50
C GLN A 90 13.61 -9.44 -8.24
N ARG A 91 13.23 -8.75 -7.17
CA ARG A 91 13.68 -7.38 -6.88
C ARG A 91 15.03 -7.39 -6.17
N LYS A 92 16.09 -7.79 -6.88
CA LYS A 92 17.47 -7.45 -6.50
C LYS A 92 17.76 -6.00 -6.90
N GLN A 93 17.61 -5.09 -5.94
CA GLN A 93 18.22 -3.75 -5.89
C GLN A 93 17.82 -2.65 -6.90
N GLN A 94 16.62 -2.61 -7.47
CA GLN A 94 16.31 -1.53 -8.44
C GLN A 94 15.16 -0.62 -8.04
N LEU A 95 15.51 0.67 -7.91
CA LEU A 95 14.60 1.79 -7.65
C LEU A 95 13.58 2.03 -8.77
N PHE A 96 13.72 1.33 -9.89
CA PHE A 96 12.85 1.46 -11.05
C PHE A 96 12.01 0.20 -11.20
N LEU A 97 10.69 0.37 -11.27
CA LEU A 97 9.72 -0.68 -11.55
C LEU A 97 9.16 -0.44 -12.95
N GLY A 98 9.17 -1.47 -13.81
CA GLY A 98 8.67 -1.39 -15.18
C GLY A 98 9.31 -2.45 -16.08
N SER A 99 9.02 -2.38 -17.38
CA SER A 99 9.63 -3.27 -18.38
C SER A 99 11.12 -2.95 -18.57
N ASP A 100 11.90 -3.90 -19.11
CA ASP A 100 13.33 -3.70 -19.39
C ASP A 100 13.60 -2.48 -20.28
N VAL A 101 12.70 -2.22 -21.23
CA VAL A 101 12.75 -1.04 -22.11
C VAL A 101 12.61 0.26 -21.30
N PHE A 102 11.65 0.30 -20.38
CA PHE A 102 11.43 1.46 -19.51
C PHE A 102 12.62 1.66 -18.56
N VAL A 103 13.07 0.59 -17.90
CA VAL A 103 14.21 0.62 -16.98
C VAL A 103 15.49 1.10 -17.70
N GLY A 104 15.74 0.61 -18.92
CA GLY A 104 16.86 1.04 -19.75
C GLY A 104 16.77 2.49 -20.21
N SER A 105 15.55 3.02 -20.42
CA SER A 105 15.34 4.45 -20.71
C SER A 105 15.67 5.32 -19.50
N VAL A 106 15.17 4.94 -18.31
CA VAL A 106 15.38 5.72 -17.09
C VAL A 106 16.86 5.72 -16.67
N ARG A 107 17.54 4.56 -16.74
CA ARG A 107 18.98 4.48 -16.40
C ARG A 107 19.87 5.39 -17.26
N ARG A 108 19.50 5.67 -18.51
CA ARG A 108 20.26 6.56 -19.41
C ARG A 108 20.16 8.04 -19.03
N HIS A 109 19.14 8.43 -18.28
CA HIS A 109 18.91 9.81 -17.85
C HIS A 109 19.36 10.05 -16.39
N VAL A 110 19.85 9.01 -15.71
CA VAL A 110 20.42 9.13 -14.36
C VAL A 110 21.90 9.50 -14.48
N PRO A 111 22.36 10.64 -13.91
CA PRO A 111 23.76 11.04 -13.96
C PRO A 111 24.68 9.99 -13.33
N ALA A 112 25.77 9.64 -14.01
CA ALA A 112 26.77 8.73 -13.48
C ALA A 112 27.32 9.27 -12.14
N GLY A 113 27.19 8.49 -11.06
CA GLY A 113 27.62 8.89 -9.71
C GLY A 113 26.52 9.43 -8.81
N SER A 114 25.26 9.49 -9.25
CA SER A 114 24.15 9.71 -8.33
C SER A 114 23.94 8.45 -7.47
N ASP A 115 24.07 8.59 -6.14
CA ASP A 115 23.79 7.50 -5.20
C ASP A 115 22.29 7.20 -5.25
N LEU A 116 21.97 6.20 -6.03
CA LEU A 116 20.62 5.71 -6.22
C LEU A 116 20.07 5.04 -4.95
N ARG A 117 20.85 4.81 -3.88
CA ARG A 117 20.32 4.29 -2.59
C ARG A 117 19.40 5.27 -1.87
N ASP A 118 19.30 6.51 -2.35
CA ASP A 118 18.29 7.46 -1.91
C ASP A 118 16.90 7.07 -2.47
N GLY A 119 16.23 6.14 -1.77
CA GLY A 119 14.76 6.23 -1.62
C GLY A 119 14.37 7.63 -1.10
N PRO A 120 13.07 8.03 -1.10
CA PRO A 120 12.68 9.38 -0.67
C PRO A 120 13.42 9.69 0.62
N GLN A 121 14.35 10.66 0.56
CA GLN A 121 15.34 10.87 1.60
C GLN A 121 14.64 10.70 2.94
N ALA A 122 14.89 9.58 3.62
CA ALA A 122 14.73 9.56 5.05
C ALA A 122 15.84 10.48 5.53
N ARG A 123 15.64 11.80 5.34
CA ARG A 123 16.41 12.87 5.97
C ARG A 123 16.46 12.41 7.40
N GLY A 124 17.63 11.93 7.83
CA GLY A 124 17.78 11.16 9.05
C GLY A 124 17.01 11.86 10.15
N ARG A 125 15.80 11.37 10.43
CA ARG A 125 14.99 11.94 11.50
C ARG A 125 15.77 11.48 12.72
N PRO A 126 16.35 12.41 13.51
CA PRO A 126 17.01 11.99 14.72
C PRO A 126 16.04 11.10 15.48
N VAL A 127 16.52 9.95 15.96
CA VAL A 127 15.70 9.01 16.73
C VAL A 127 14.99 9.84 17.80
N PRO A 128 13.65 9.92 17.77
CA PRO A 128 12.93 10.78 18.70
C PRO A 128 13.23 10.28 20.11
N LYS A 129 13.52 11.22 21.03
CA LYS A 129 13.69 10.88 22.44
C LYS A 129 12.43 10.18 22.95
N PRO A 130 12.54 9.17 23.84
CA PRO A 130 11.38 8.55 24.47
C PRO A 130 10.47 9.60 25.12
N LEU A 131 9.14 9.37 25.07
CA LEU A 131 8.15 10.25 25.71
C LEU A 131 8.42 10.45 27.22
N ALA A 132 9.01 9.46 27.88
CA ALA A 132 9.42 9.53 29.28
C ALA A 132 10.46 10.64 29.56
N ASP A 133 11.27 11.01 28.56
CA ASP A 133 12.22 12.11 28.71
C ASP A 133 11.51 13.46 28.77
N PHE A 134 10.45 13.63 27.96
CA PHE A 134 9.62 14.83 27.97
C PHE A 134 8.72 14.89 29.21
N ALA A 135 8.20 13.74 29.66
CA ALA A 135 7.38 13.66 30.87
C ALA A 135 8.14 14.06 32.14
N ARG A 136 9.47 13.90 32.16
CA ARG A 136 10.33 14.38 33.26
C ARG A 136 10.61 15.88 33.23
N GLN A 137 10.33 16.55 32.11
CA GLN A 137 10.68 17.95 31.86
C GLN A 137 9.44 18.85 31.73
N CYS A 138 8.23 18.29 31.80
CA CYS A 138 6.98 19.01 31.65
C CYS A 138 6.09 18.72 32.85
N ASP A 139 5.38 19.75 33.32
CA ASP A 139 4.53 19.67 34.50
C ASP A 139 3.28 18.79 34.29
N ASP A 140 2.86 18.62 33.03
CA ASP A 140 1.72 17.78 32.68
C ASP A 140 1.93 16.95 31.39
N ARG A 141 1.06 15.95 31.21
CA ARG A 141 1.05 15.03 30.07
C ARG A 141 0.93 15.77 28.73
N ASN A 142 0.09 16.79 28.66
CA ASN A 142 -0.19 17.48 27.41
C ASN A 142 1.02 18.31 26.97
N GLY A 143 1.74 18.92 27.91
CA GLY A 143 3.02 19.58 27.71
C GLY A 143 4.08 18.61 27.19
N ALA A 144 4.18 17.42 27.78
CA ALA A 144 5.11 16.39 27.32
C ALA A 144 4.84 15.93 25.87
N ILE A 145 3.56 15.73 25.52
CA ILE A 145 3.13 15.36 24.16
C ILE A 145 3.42 16.49 23.17
N ALA A 146 3.11 17.75 23.54
CA ALA A 146 3.37 18.91 22.70
C ALA A 146 4.88 19.11 22.44
N ALA A 147 5.71 18.95 23.47
CA ALA A 147 7.17 19.05 23.37
C ALA A 147 7.77 17.93 22.50
N ALA A 148 7.30 16.68 22.67
CA ALA A 148 7.70 15.56 21.82
C ALA A 148 7.35 15.79 20.35
N TYR A 149 6.13 16.27 20.06
CA TYR A 149 5.68 16.58 18.72
C TYR A 149 6.50 17.71 18.06
N ALA A 150 6.77 18.78 18.82
CA ALA A 150 7.60 19.90 18.36
C ALA A 150 9.03 19.46 18.01
N SER A 151 9.61 18.54 18.80
CA SER A 151 10.98 18.03 18.58
C SER A 151 11.13 17.22 17.28
N GLY A 152 10.03 16.65 16.76
CA GLY A 152 10.01 15.84 15.54
C GLY A 152 9.84 16.62 14.23
N LYS A 153 9.58 17.94 14.28
CA LYS A 153 9.57 18.83 13.11
C LYS A 153 10.96 19.42 12.93
N GLY A 154 11.77 18.81 12.05
CA GLY A 154 13.02 19.40 11.58
C GLY A 154 12.77 20.82 11.04
N LYS A 155 13.65 21.77 11.39
CA LYS A 155 13.60 23.18 10.97
C LYS A 155 13.40 23.29 9.45
N GLY A 156 12.15 23.47 9.01
CA GLY A 156 11.82 23.97 7.70
C GLY A 156 12.26 25.43 7.66
N ARG A 157 13.21 25.73 6.78
CA ARG A 157 13.77 27.06 6.54
C ARG A 157 12.62 28.04 6.27
N VAL A 158 12.31 28.92 7.22
CA VAL A 158 11.47 30.10 7.00
C VAL A 158 12.27 31.03 6.10
N LYS A 159 11.85 31.18 4.84
CA LYS A 159 12.36 32.23 3.97
C LYS A 159 11.78 33.53 4.51
N GLY A 160 12.61 34.38 5.10
CA GLY A 160 12.20 35.72 5.53
C GLY A 160 11.72 36.55 4.33
N PRO A 161 10.81 37.53 4.55
CA PRO A 161 10.37 38.41 3.49
C PRO A 161 11.56 39.26 3.02
N GLY A 162 11.66 39.45 1.71
CA GLY A 162 12.74 40.22 1.09
C GLY A 162 12.78 41.66 1.60
N SER A 163 14.00 42.13 1.81
CA SER A 163 14.34 43.54 1.88
C SER A 163 15.30 43.84 0.73
N ASP A 164 14.98 44.95 0.06
CA ASP A 164 15.68 45.69 -1.00
C ASP A 164 15.55 45.19 -2.45
#